data_AF-A0A0R3X7I6-F1
#
_entry.id   AF-A0A0R3X7I6-F1
#
_cell.length_a   1.000
_cell.length_b   1.000
_cell.length_c   1.000
_cell.angle_alpha   90.00
_cell.angle_beta   90.00
_cell.angle_gamma   90.00
#
_symmetry.space_group_name_H-M   'P 1'
#
loop_
_entity.id
_entity.type
_entity.pdbx_description
1 polymer ?
#
loop_
_entity_poly.entity_id
_entity_poly.type
_entity_poly.pdbx_seq_one_letter_code
_entity_poly.pdbx_strand_id
1 'polypeptide(L)'
;MLIHLSKAGVDVCAFAPNIQQDHVTNHSTGSQVPEKRNVMVESARISRGKIAPLSELKSEGFDALFIPGGFGAATTLSNFVSDGASCAVLPDVKRVLTEFVHAKKPIGLCCIAPVLAARCLPGVHVTTGTDTGTAMAIKKMGAVHENREITEVCIDEDLKVVTAPAYMCATATIADVFENIGLLVKKVLSLIN
;
A
#
# COMPACT_ATOMS: atom_id res chain seq x y z
N MET A 1 0.96 2.20 11.09
CA MET A 1 1.92 2.89 10.20
C MET A 1 2.27 4.27 10.73
N LEU A 2 1.35 5.26 10.72
CA LEU A 2 1.65 6.62 11.21
C LEU A 2 2.26 6.69 12.62
N ILE A 3 1.76 5.88 13.56
CA ILE A 3 2.34 5.80 14.91
C ILE A 3 3.81 5.37 14.93
N HIS A 4 4.22 4.45 14.05
CA HIS A 4 5.60 3.97 13.98
C HIS A 4 6.52 5.00 13.31
N LEU A 5 6.03 5.68 12.28
CA LEU A 5 6.73 6.80 11.66
C LEU A 5 6.93 7.95 12.68
N SER A 6 5.89 8.30 13.44
CA SER A 6 5.99 9.29 14.50
C SER A 6 6.98 8.88 15.60
N LYS A 7 6.99 7.61 16.03
CA LYS A 7 7.98 7.08 16.99
C LYS A 7 9.41 7.12 16.45
N ALA A 8 9.59 6.98 15.14
CA ALA A 8 10.89 7.11 14.48
C ALA A 8 11.34 8.57 14.30
N GLY A 9 10.49 9.55 14.66
CA GLY A 9 10.82 10.97 14.56
C GLY A 9 10.87 11.51 13.13
N VAL A 10 10.22 10.82 12.16
CA VAL A 10 10.19 11.28 10.77
C VAL A 10 8.97 12.15 10.48
N ASP A 11 9.15 13.13 9.61
CA ASP A 11 8.06 13.95 9.10
C ASP A 11 7.21 13.16 8.08
N VAL A 12 5.89 13.35 8.12
CA VAL A 12 4.95 12.62 7.27
C VAL A 12 4.03 13.61 6.55
N CYS A 13 4.00 13.50 5.22
CA CYS A 13 3.00 14.15 4.36
C CYS A 13 2.05 13.09 3.80
N ALA A 14 0.74 13.33 3.92
CA ALA A 14 -0.28 12.42 3.40
C ALA A 14 -0.77 12.89 2.03
N PHE A 15 -1.08 11.92 1.15
CA PHE A 15 -1.59 12.16 -0.19
C PHE A 15 -2.75 11.22 -0.50
N ALA A 16 -3.71 11.69 -1.29
CA ALA A 16 -4.80 10.86 -1.80
C ALA A 16 -5.29 11.39 -3.15
N PRO A 17 -5.79 10.53 -4.06
CA PRO A 17 -6.38 11.00 -5.30
C PRO A 17 -7.69 11.75 -5.00
N ASN A 18 -7.89 12.90 -5.66
CA ASN A 18 -9.11 13.68 -5.53
C ASN A 18 -10.20 13.16 -6.49
N ILE A 19 -10.70 11.96 -6.21
CA ILE A 19 -11.70 11.25 -7.01
C ILE A 19 -12.84 10.72 -6.13
N GLN A 20 -13.95 10.30 -6.74
CA GLN A 20 -15.00 9.57 -6.02
C GLN A 20 -14.51 8.17 -5.65
N GLN A 21 -14.93 7.66 -4.50
CA GLN A 21 -14.79 6.25 -4.18
C GLN A 21 -15.61 5.41 -5.17
N ASP A 22 -15.12 4.20 -5.48
CA ASP A 22 -15.86 3.24 -6.31
C ASP A 22 -17.23 2.90 -5.71
N HIS A 23 -17.27 2.65 -4.40
CA HIS A 23 -18.49 2.44 -3.63
C HIS A 23 -18.29 2.88 -2.17
N VAL A 24 -19.40 3.08 -1.45
CA VAL A 24 -19.42 3.35 -0.01
C VAL A 24 -19.98 2.13 0.71
N THR A 25 -19.27 1.64 1.72
CA THR A 25 -19.65 0.44 2.49
C THR A 25 -20.02 0.82 3.91
N ASN A 26 -21.18 0.36 4.36
CA ASN A 26 -21.49 0.31 5.78
C ASN A 26 -20.71 -0.86 6.41
N HIS A 27 -19.64 -0.54 7.14
CA HIS A 27 -18.75 -1.55 7.71
C HIS A 27 -19.38 -2.33 8.88
N SER A 28 -20.49 -1.88 9.46
CA SER A 28 -21.20 -2.68 10.49
C SER A 28 -22.04 -3.81 9.88
N THR A 29 -22.46 -3.66 8.62
CA THR A 29 -23.25 -4.68 7.90
C THR A 29 -22.50 -5.33 6.74
N GLY A 30 -21.33 -4.80 6.37
CA GLY A 30 -20.56 -5.22 5.19
C GLY A 30 -21.22 -4.86 3.85
N SER A 31 -22.35 -4.15 3.87
CA SER A 31 -23.15 -3.87 2.66
C SER A 31 -22.79 -2.53 2.04
N GLN A 32 -22.83 -2.45 0.70
CA GLN A 32 -22.74 -1.17 0.00
C GLN A 32 -24.00 -0.33 0.26
N VAL A 33 -23.81 0.99 0.32
CA VAL A 33 -24.90 1.97 0.51
C VAL A 33 -24.92 2.97 -0.65
N PRO A 34 -26.09 3.53 -1.01
CA PRO A 34 -26.24 4.45 -2.15
C PRO A 34 -25.77 5.87 -1.80
N GLU A 35 -24.58 5.99 -1.22
CA GLU A 35 -23.91 7.26 -0.90
C GLU A 35 -22.73 7.50 -1.84
N LYS A 36 -22.33 8.76 -2.01
CA LYS A 36 -21.12 9.14 -2.73
C LYS A 36 -20.18 9.87 -1.78
N ARG A 37 -18.91 9.49 -1.81
CA ARG A 37 -17.85 10.08 -0.98
C ARG A 37 -16.59 10.24 -1.80
N ASN A 38 -15.87 11.33 -1.54
CA ASN A 38 -14.60 11.64 -2.19
C ASN A 38 -13.43 11.05 -1.39
N VAL A 39 -12.49 10.40 -2.08
CA VAL A 39 -11.36 9.68 -1.49
C VAL A 39 -10.46 10.60 -0.68
N MET A 40 -10.10 11.78 -1.21
CA MET A 40 -9.22 12.72 -0.52
C MET A 40 -9.92 13.36 0.69
N VAL A 41 -11.20 13.74 0.55
CA VAL A 41 -12.01 14.28 1.65
C VAL A 41 -12.10 13.29 2.80
N GLU A 42 -12.40 12.02 2.52
CA GLU A 42 -12.51 11.00 3.58
C GLU A 42 -11.14 10.64 4.17
N SER A 43 -10.09 10.62 3.35
CA SER A 43 -8.71 10.36 3.80
C SER A 43 -8.17 11.47 4.70
N ALA A 44 -8.64 12.71 4.53
CA ALA A 44 -8.32 13.84 5.41
C ALA A 44 -8.72 13.60 6.88
N ARG A 45 -9.68 12.71 7.14
CA ARG A 45 -10.05 12.29 8.51
C ARG A 45 -8.88 11.62 9.23
N ILE A 46 -8.11 10.78 8.52
CA ILE A 46 -6.97 10.04 9.07
C ILE A 46 -5.78 10.99 9.32
N SER A 47 -5.51 11.91 8.40
CA SER A 47 -4.39 12.85 8.49
C SER A 47 -4.72 14.14 9.25
N ARG A 48 -5.91 14.23 9.87
CA ARG A 48 -6.39 15.41 10.59
C ARG A 48 -6.34 16.70 9.74
N GLY A 49 -6.73 16.58 8.47
CA GLY A 49 -6.76 17.68 7.51
C GLY A 49 -5.43 17.97 6.80
N LYS A 50 -4.31 17.35 7.20
CA LYS A 50 -3.00 17.55 6.57
C LYS A 50 -2.83 16.57 5.40
N ILE A 51 -3.39 16.90 4.25
CA ILE A 51 -3.35 16.04 3.06
C ILE A 51 -3.31 16.88 1.78
N ALA A 52 -2.57 16.41 0.77
CA ALA A 52 -2.50 17.02 -0.56
C ALA A 52 -2.99 16.05 -1.65
N PRO A 53 -3.35 16.55 -2.85
CA PRO A 53 -3.72 15.71 -3.98
C PRO A 53 -2.55 14.80 -4.40
N LEU A 54 -2.82 13.52 -4.68
CA LEU A 54 -1.78 12.57 -5.12
C LEU A 54 -1.04 13.02 -6.40
N SER A 55 -1.70 13.79 -7.25
CA SER A 55 -1.09 14.39 -8.45
C SER A 55 0.08 15.32 -8.14
N GLU A 56 0.14 15.89 -6.93
CA GLU A 56 1.20 16.78 -6.47
C GLU A 56 2.38 16.04 -5.82
N LEU A 57 2.24 14.74 -5.53
CA LEU A 57 3.34 13.95 -4.97
C LEU A 57 4.46 13.79 -6.01
N LYS A 58 5.65 14.26 -5.64
CA LYS A 58 6.90 14.22 -6.40
C LYS A 58 8.00 13.61 -5.54
N SER A 59 8.68 12.57 -6.03
CA SER A 59 9.65 11.82 -5.23
C SER A 59 10.84 12.66 -4.77
N GLU A 60 11.14 13.79 -5.42
CA GLU A 60 12.22 14.70 -5.06
C GLU A 60 12.07 15.27 -3.65
N GLY A 61 10.84 15.49 -3.17
CA GLY A 61 10.54 16.09 -1.87
C GLY A 61 10.47 15.13 -0.68
N PHE A 62 10.73 13.84 -0.87
CA PHE A 62 10.53 12.80 0.15
C PHE A 62 11.66 11.78 0.15
N ASP A 63 11.94 11.14 1.28
CA ASP A 63 12.99 10.12 1.39
C ASP A 63 12.47 8.69 1.18
N ALA A 64 11.19 8.47 1.45
CA ALA A 64 10.54 7.16 1.31
C ALA A 64 9.05 7.32 1.00
N LEU A 65 8.47 6.27 0.42
CA LEU A 65 7.04 6.17 0.14
C LEU A 65 6.41 5.08 1.01
N PHE A 66 5.24 5.35 1.59
CA PHE A 66 4.45 4.34 2.28
C PHE A 66 3.03 4.30 1.73
N ILE A 67 2.55 3.11 1.36
CA ILE A 67 1.18 2.88 0.91
C ILE A 67 0.51 1.89 1.88
N PRO A 68 -0.38 2.35 2.77
CA PRO A 68 -1.13 1.46 3.65
C PRO A 68 -2.11 0.61 2.83
N GLY A 69 -2.53 -0.50 3.42
CA GLY A 69 -3.51 -1.40 2.85
C GLY A 69 -4.96 -0.93 2.96
N GLY A 70 -5.86 -1.91 3.00
CA GLY A 70 -7.31 -1.71 2.98
C GLY A 70 -7.88 -1.89 1.57
N PHE A 71 -9.17 -2.21 1.50
CA PHE A 71 -9.83 -2.54 0.22
C PHE A 71 -9.71 -1.44 -0.83
N GLY A 72 -9.64 -0.17 -0.43
CA GLY A 72 -9.43 0.96 -1.34
C GLY A 72 -8.15 0.86 -2.19
N ALA A 73 -7.11 0.15 -1.74
CA ALA A 73 -5.94 -0.11 -2.59
C ALA A 73 -6.31 -1.00 -3.81
N ALA A 74 -7.26 -1.91 -3.64
CA ALA A 74 -7.69 -2.87 -4.65
C ALA A 74 -8.96 -2.46 -5.42
N THR A 75 -9.69 -1.44 -4.97
CA THR A 75 -10.93 -0.95 -5.60
C THR A 75 -10.88 0.51 -6.06
N THR A 76 -10.01 1.34 -5.46
CA THR A 76 -9.89 2.77 -5.78
C THR A 76 -8.55 3.06 -6.45
N LEU A 77 -7.44 2.65 -5.83
CA LEU A 77 -6.10 2.86 -6.39
C LEU A 77 -5.79 1.94 -7.57
N SER A 78 -6.57 0.86 -7.67
CA SER A 78 -6.63 -0.09 -8.77
C SER A 78 -8.03 -0.68 -8.84
N ASN A 79 -8.31 -1.49 -9.86
CA ASN A 79 -9.51 -2.34 -9.94
C ASN A 79 -9.17 -3.83 -9.75
N PHE A 80 -8.18 -4.14 -8.91
CA PHE A 80 -7.74 -5.51 -8.64
C PHE A 80 -8.85 -6.44 -8.15
N VAL A 81 -9.81 -5.94 -7.36
CA VAL A 81 -10.95 -6.77 -6.90
C VAL A 81 -11.79 -7.29 -8.06
N SER A 82 -12.03 -6.48 -9.10
CA SER A 82 -12.85 -6.89 -10.25
C SER A 82 -12.04 -7.66 -11.30
N ASP A 83 -10.80 -7.24 -11.55
CA ASP A 83 -10.04 -7.66 -12.74
C ASP A 83 -8.87 -8.60 -12.41
N GLY A 84 -8.57 -8.80 -11.12
CA GLY A 84 -7.46 -9.65 -10.68
C GLY A 84 -6.12 -9.26 -11.32
N ALA A 85 -5.43 -10.22 -11.93
CA ALA A 85 -4.14 -10.01 -12.58
C ALA A 85 -4.20 -9.07 -13.81
N SER A 86 -5.38 -8.84 -14.38
CA SER A 86 -5.57 -7.94 -15.52
C SER A 86 -5.83 -6.49 -15.10
N CYS A 87 -5.78 -6.19 -13.79
CA CYS A 87 -6.18 -4.89 -13.27
C CYS A 87 -5.40 -3.72 -13.88
N ALA A 88 -6.04 -2.56 -13.85
CA ALA A 88 -5.42 -1.27 -14.04
C ALA A 88 -5.12 -0.66 -12.66
N VAL A 89 -4.00 0.06 -12.59
CA VAL A 89 -3.64 0.93 -11.46
C VAL A 89 -3.80 2.37 -11.90
N LEU A 90 -4.26 3.24 -11.00
CA LEU A 90 -4.40 4.66 -11.30
C LEU A 90 -3.09 5.25 -11.85
N PRO A 91 -3.12 6.10 -12.90
CA PRO A 91 -1.93 6.67 -13.51
C PRO A 91 -0.99 7.35 -12.51
N ASP A 92 -1.53 8.11 -11.56
CA ASP A 92 -0.72 8.78 -10.53
C ASP A 92 -0.05 7.81 -9.57
N VAL A 93 -0.72 6.71 -9.21
CA VAL A 93 -0.12 5.67 -8.35
C VAL A 93 1.03 4.99 -9.08
N LYS A 94 0.82 4.61 -10.34
CA LYS A 94 1.88 4.03 -11.19
C LYS A 94 3.07 4.99 -11.32
N ARG A 95 2.79 6.26 -11.63
CA ARG A 95 3.80 7.31 -11.74
C ARG A 95 4.64 7.42 -10.47
N VAL A 96 3.99 7.56 -9.31
CA VAL A 96 4.68 7.71 -8.02
C VAL A 96 5.52 6.48 -7.69
N LEU A 97 5.00 5.26 -7.88
CA LEU A 97 5.79 4.04 -7.66
C LEU A 97 7.06 4.02 -8.52
N THR A 98 6.92 4.35 -9.81
CA THR A 98 8.06 4.42 -10.73
C THR A 98 9.05 5.54 -10.37
N GLU A 99 8.56 6.73 -9.99
CA GLU A 99 9.40 7.87 -9.58
C GLU A 99 10.26 7.54 -8.35
N PHE A 100 9.70 6.85 -7.34
CA PHE A 100 10.46 6.47 -6.13
C PHE A 100 11.50 5.38 -6.42
N VAL A 101 11.15 4.36 -7.22
CA VAL A 101 12.10 3.32 -7.66
C VAL A 101 13.25 3.93 -8.47
N HIS A 102 12.96 4.78 -9.45
CA HIS A 102 13.99 5.45 -10.25
C HIS A 102 14.92 6.33 -9.41
N ALA A 103 14.36 7.01 -8.40
CA ALA A 103 15.13 7.81 -7.44
C ALA A 103 15.89 6.95 -6.40
N LYS A 104 15.76 5.62 -6.44
CA LYS A 104 16.33 4.67 -5.45
C LYS A 104 15.92 4.98 -4.01
N LYS A 105 14.66 5.41 -3.85
CA LYS A 105 14.05 5.75 -2.56
C LYS A 105 13.11 4.62 -2.13
N PRO A 106 13.24 4.10 -0.91
CA PRO A 106 12.54 2.89 -0.52
C PRO A 106 11.02 3.07 -0.42
N ILE A 107 10.30 2.00 -0.73
CA ILE A 107 8.84 1.96 -0.74
C ILE A 107 8.35 0.89 0.24
N GLY A 108 7.43 1.25 1.13
CA GLY A 108 6.74 0.33 2.04
C GLY A 108 5.28 0.12 1.67
N LEU A 109 4.85 -1.11 1.42
CA LEU A 109 3.43 -1.44 1.21
C LEU A 109 2.96 -2.52 2.18
N CYS A 110 1.68 -2.53 2.56
CA CYS A 110 1.15 -3.59 3.43
C CYS A 110 -0.23 -4.10 3.04
N CYS A 111 -0.59 -5.28 3.57
CA CYS A 111 -1.86 -5.94 3.32
C CYS A 111 -2.04 -6.22 1.83
N ILE A 112 -3.10 -5.70 1.20
CA ILE A 112 -3.35 -5.89 -0.23
C ILE A 112 -2.60 -4.88 -1.12
N ALA A 113 -2.10 -3.77 -0.58
CA ALA A 113 -1.41 -2.74 -1.37
C ALA A 113 -0.20 -3.23 -2.22
N PRO A 114 0.56 -4.28 -1.85
CA PRO A 114 1.61 -4.86 -2.68
C PRO A 114 1.18 -5.27 -4.11
N VAL A 115 -0.12 -5.51 -4.37
CA VAL A 115 -0.61 -5.76 -5.73
C VAL A 115 -0.39 -4.57 -6.66
N LEU A 116 -0.34 -3.35 -6.11
CA LEU A 116 -0.03 -2.13 -6.87
C LEU A 116 1.41 -2.14 -7.38
N ALA A 117 2.36 -2.51 -6.52
CA ALA A 117 3.76 -2.66 -6.87
C ALA A 117 3.93 -3.79 -7.88
N ALA A 118 3.32 -4.96 -7.64
CA ALA A 118 3.37 -6.09 -8.55
C ALA A 118 2.87 -5.75 -9.97
N ARG A 119 1.84 -4.90 -10.07
CA ARG A 119 1.29 -4.48 -11.36
C ARG A 119 2.14 -3.44 -12.08
N CYS A 120 2.85 -2.59 -11.34
CA CYS A 120 3.56 -1.42 -11.88
C CYS A 120 5.06 -1.65 -12.08
N LEU A 121 5.67 -2.57 -11.32
CA LEU A 121 7.12 -2.77 -11.25
C LEU A 121 7.44 -4.22 -11.66
N PRO A 122 7.90 -4.44 -12.91
CA PRO A 122 8.24 -5.77 -13.39
C PRO A 122 9.30 -6.44 -12.52
N GLY A 123 9.11 -7.71 -12.19
CA GLY A 123 10.07 -8.52 -11.43
C GLY A 123 10.13 -8.24 -9.93
N VAL A 124 9.37 -7.27 -9.40
CA VAL A 124 9.43 -6.91 -7.97
C VAL A 124 9.10 -8.09 -7.06
N HIS A 125 9.86 -8.24 -5.98
CA HIS A 125 9.59 -9.19 -4.91
C HIS A 125 8.63 -8.58 -3.88
N VAL A 126 7.50 -9.25 -3.65
CA VAL A 126 6.48 -8.79 -2.70
C VAL A 126 5.85 -9.94 -1.92
N THR A 127 5.26 -9.61 -0.78
CA THR A 127 4.36 -10.49 -0.04
C THR A 127 3.02 -9.82 0.24
N THR A 128 1.96 -10.63 0.22
CA THR A 128 0.64 -10.30 0.78
C THR A 128 0.23 -11.31 1.84
N GLY A 129 1.18 -12.04 2.43
CA GLY A 129 0.92 -13.21 3.28
C GLY A 129 0.97 -14.51 2.50
N THR A 130 0.08 -15.44 2.82
CA THR A 130 0.07 -16.83 2.30
C THR A 130 -1.16 -17.19 1.48
N ASP A 131 -2.04 -16.23 1.18
CA ASP A 131 -3.20 -16.47 0.31
C ASP A 131 -2.78 -16.86 -1.11
N THR A 132 -3.13 -18.08 -1.50
CA THR A 132 -2.71 -18.67 -2.77
C THR A 132 -3.33 -17.97 -3.97
N GLY A 133 -4.57 -17.48 -3.84
CA GLY A 133 -5.27 -16.75 -4.91
C GLY A 133 -4.54 -15.46 -5.28
N THR A 134 -4.26 -14.63 -4.28
CA THR A 134 -3.53 -13.37 -4.44
C THR A 134 -2.10 -13.62 -4.91
N ALA A 135 -1.40 -14.63 -4.35
CA ALA A 135 -0.06 -15.02 -4.77
C ALA A 135 0.02 -15.39 -6.26
N MET A 136 -0.96 -16.17 -6.76
CA MET A 136 -1.04 -16.52 -8.17
C MET A 136 -1.31 -15.30 -9.06
N ALA A 137 -2.18 -14.39 -8.64
CA ALA A 137 -2.45 -13.17 -9.38
C ALA A 137 -1.19 -12.29 -9.50
N ILE A 138 -0.42 -12.15 -8.41
CA ILE A 138 0.86 -11.43 -8.39
C ILE A 138 1.86 -12.05 -9.37
N LYS A 139 2.00 -13.38 -9.38
CA LYS A 139 2.88 -14.08 -10.34
C LYS A 139 2.46 -13.85 -11.79
N LYS A 140 1.15 -13.86 -12.08
CA LYS A 140 0.62 -13.56 -13.42
C LYS A 140 0.89 -12.13 -13.88
N MET A 141 1.05 -11.18 -12.96
CA MET A 141 1.42 -9.79 -13.26
C MET A 141 2.92 -9.63 -13.56
N GLY A 142 3.73 -10.69 -13.43
CA GLY A 142 5.18 -10.67 -13.69
C GLY A 142 6.03 -10.27 -12.49
N ALA A 143 5.46 -10.30 -11.28
CA ALA A 143 6.16 -10.08 -10.02
C ALA A 143 6.44 -11.41 -9.29
N VAL A 144 7.35 -11.39 -8.32
CA VAL A 144 7.66 -12.55 -7.48
C VAL A 144 6.87 -12.41 -6.18
N HIS A 145 6.01 -13.40 -5.90
CA HIS A 145 5.36 -13.49 -4.58
C HIS A 145 6.16 -14.39 -3.65
N GLU A 146 6.49 -13.87 -2.48
CA GLU A 146 7.11 -14.60 -1.38
C GLU A 146 6.11 -14.78 -0.24
N ASN A 147 5.89 -16.03 0.19
CA ASN A 147 5.11 -16.30 1.38
C ASN A 147 5.84 -15.76 2.61
N ARG A 148 5.15 -14.94 3.40
CA ARG A 148 5.64 -14.40 4.67
C ARG A 148 4.55 -14.46 5.71
N GLU A 149 4.90 -14.85 6.92
CA GLU A 149 3.98 -14.86 8.05
C GLU A 149 3.80 -13.44 8.64
N ILE A 150 2.85 -13.28 9.56
CA ILE A 150 2.55 -11.99 10.19
C ILE A 150 3.75 -11.38 10.94
N THR A 151 4.75 -12.18 11.33
CA THR A 151 5.97 -11.72 11.99
C THR A 151 7.08 -11.32 11.02
N GLU A 152 6.84 -11.42 9.71
CA GLU A 152 7.84 -11.24 8.67
C GLU A 152 7.48 -10.12 7.67
N VAL A 153 8.49 -9.69 6.92
CA VAL A 153 8.36 -8.80 5.76
C VAL A 153 9.15 -9.39 4.59
N CYS A 154 8.72 -9.08 3.37
CA CYS A 154 9.50 -9.34 2.16
C CYS A 154 10.27 -8.06 1.78
N ILE A 155 11.52 -8.19 1.35
CA ILE A 155 12.39 -7.08 0.96
C ILE A 155 12.96 -7.39 -0.42
N ASP A 156 12.64 -6.54 -1.38
CA ASP A 156 13.33 -6.43 -2.66
C ASP A 156 14.44 -5.39 -2.49
N GLU A 157 15.69 -5.84 -2.37
CA GLU A 157 16.85 -4.96 -2.16
C GLU A 157 17.19 -4.15 -3.42
N ASP A 158 16.94 -4.71 -4.61
CA ASP A 158 17.29 -4.08 -5.89
C ASP A 158 16.35 -2.90 -6.19
N LEU A 159 15.05 -3.10 -5.99
CA LEU A 159 14.03 -2.05 -6.17
C LEU A 159 13.73 -1.26 -4.89
N LYS A 160 14.35 -1.65 -3.76
CA LYS A 160 14.12 -1.11 -2.41
C LYS A 160 12.62 -1.13 -2.01
N VAL A 161 11.93 -2.23 -2.32
CA VAL A 161 10.51 -2.41 -1.98
C VAL A 161 10.39 -3.34 -0.78
N VAL A 162 9.75 -2.86 0.29
CA VAL A 162 9.45 -3.66 1.48
C VAL A 162 7.95 -3.87 1.58
N THR A 163 7.53 -5.11 1.80
CA THR A 163 6.11 -5.45 1.91
C THR A 163 5.79 -6.32 3.11
N ALA A 164 4.60 -6.16 3.68
CA ALA A 164 4.19 -6.82 4.91
C ALA A 164 2.73 -7.34 4.85
N PRO A 165 2.42 -8.56 5.35
CA PRO A 165 1.09 -9.16 5.22
C PRO A 165 -0.03 -8.41 5.96
N ALA A 166 0.22 -7.87 7.16
CA ALA A 166 -0.78 -7.20 7.99
C ALA A 166 -2.14 -7.95 8.04
N TYR A 167 -3.26 -7.26 7.79
CA TYR A 167 -4.61 -7.84 7.83
C TYR A 167 -4.92 -8.89 6.75
N MET A 168 -4.01 -9.18 5.81
CA MET A 168 -4.17 -10.36 4.93
C MET A 168 -4.02 -11.67 5.70
N CYS A 169 -3.36 -11.64 6.86
CA CYS A 169 -3.34 -12.77 7.79
C CYS A 169 -4.63 -12.74 8.63
N ALA A 170 -5.62 -13.54 8.26
CA ALA A 170 -6.95 -13.52 8.89
C ALA A 170 -6.95 -13.88 10.40
N THR A 171 -5.93 -14.61 10.87
CA THR A 171 -5.77 -14.99 12.28
C THR A 171 -4.98 -13.96 13.09
N ALA A 172 -4.42 -12.93 12.46
CA ALA A 172 -3.63 -11.92 13.14
C ALA A 172 -4.49 -11.08 14.10
N THR A 173 -3.98 -10.87 15.31
CA THR A 173 -4.54 -9.87 16.22
C THR A 173 -4.11 -8.46 15.80
N ILE A 174 -4.77 -7.44 16.36
CA ILE A 174 -4.37 -6.04 16.16
C ILE A 174 -2.92 -5.82 16.63
N ALA A 175 -2.49 -6.52 17.69
CA ALA A 175 -1.12 -6.43 18.20
C ALA A 175 -0.12 -7.01 17.19
N ASP A 176 -0.42 -8.17 16.58
CA ASP A 176 0.44 -8.76 15.55
C ASP A 176 0.57 -7.84 14.33
N VAL A 177 -0.56 -7.25 13.89
CA VAL A 177 -0.54 -6.25 12.81
C VAL A 177 0.26 -5.02 13.20
N PHE A 178 0.16 -4.55 14.44
CA PHE A 178 0.95 -3.43 14.94
C PHE A 178 2.44 -3.74 14.85
N GLU A 179 2.90 -4.90 15.33
CA GLU A 179 4.31 -5.31 15.26
C GLU A 179 4.79 -5.51 13.81
N ASN A 180 3.97 -6.14 12.96
CA ASN A 180 4.29 -6.34 11.54
C ASN A 180 4.52 -5.02 10.80
N ILE A 181 3.64 -4.04 11.02
CA ILE A 181 3.80 -2.70 10.42
C ILE A 181 4.98 -1.94 11.05
N GLY A 182 5.32 -2.22 12.30
CA GLY A 182 6.53 -1.68 12.94
C GLY A 182 7.80 -2.20 12.26
N LEU A 183 7.85 -3.50 11.97
CA LEU A 183 8.94 -4.13 11.23
C LEU A 183 9.06 -3.56 9.81
N LEU A 184 7.93 -3.41 9.09
CA LEU A 184 7.87 -2.76 7.78
C LEU A 184 8.50 -1.36 7.82
N VAL A 185 8.05 -0.51 8.75
CA VAL A 185 8.56 0.87 8.88
C VAL A 185 10.04 0.86 9.18
N LYS A 186 10.49 0.07 10.16
CA LYS A 186 11.91 -0.04 10.52
C LYS A 186 12.78 -0.43 9.32
N LYS A 187 12.32 -1.40 8.51
CA LYS A 187 13.06 -1.88 7.34
C LYS A 187 13.11 -0.85 6.22
N VAL A 188 12.00 -0.20 5.89
CA VAL A 188 12.01 0.89 4.90
C VAL A 188 12.95 2.02 5.32
N LEU A 189 12.90 2.45 6.58
CA LEU A 189 13.77 3.51 7.07
C LEU A 189 15.26 3.11 7.05
N SER A 190 15.59 1.84 7.25
CA SER A 190 16.98 1.36 7.15
C SER A 190 17.56 1.37 5.72
N LEU A 191 16.71 1.54 4.70
CA LEU A 191 17.11 1.63 3.29
C LEU A 191 17.19 3.07 2.77
N ILE A 192 16.88 4.05 3.62
CA ILE A 192 17.10 5.48 3.35
C ILE A 192 18.60 5.74 3.49
N ASN A 193 19.17 6.41 2.49
CA ASN A 193 20.58 6.78 2.47
C ASN A 193 20.82 8.05 3.29
#